data_AF-A0A355YCG1-F1
#
_entry.id   AF-A0A355YCG1-F1
#
_cell.length_a   1.000
_cell.length_b   1.000
_cell.length_c   1.000
_cell.angle_alpha   90.00
_cell.angle_beta   90.00
_cell.angle_gamma   90.00
#
_symmetry.space_group_name_H-M   'P 1'
#
loop_
_entity.id
_entity.type
_entity.pdbx_description
1 polymer ?
#
loop_
_entity_poly.entity_id
_entity_poly.type
_entity_poly.pdbx_seq_one_letter_code
_entity_poly.pdbx_strand_id
1 'polypeptide(L)'
;MRLHPVYRVTVFVPPAQLEALKRGILAVDDLAAGGYAHGMWESAPGREQFLTLPGTASAVGQACGLVSEPTVRLEFCIPREVPGERERLQRLLDDGIAAHHPWNSPAVFVDAVEFAAP
;
A
#
# COMPACT_ATOMS: atom_id res chain seq x y z
N MET A 1 5.31 -24.19 -12.67
CA MET A 1 5.45 -23.04 -11.76
C MET A 1 6.87 -22.54 -11.81
N ARG A 2 7.05 -21.30 -12.23
CA ARG A 2 8.30 -20.55 -12.22
C ARG A 2 8.23 -19.45 -11.17
N LEU A 3 9.34 -19.19 -10.50
CA LEU A 3 9.48 -18.09 -9.55
C LEU A 3 9.91 -16.82 -10.28
N HIS A 4 9.22 -15.71 -9.97
CA HIS A 4 9.47 -14.40 -10.55
C HIS A 4 9.77 -13.40 -9.44
N PRO A 5 10.89 -12.65 -9.49
CA PRO A 5 11.19 -11.65 -8.48
C PRO A 5 10.17 -10.51 -8.56
N VAL A 6 9.61 -10.12 -7.42
CA VAL A 6 8.66 -9.02 -7.28
C VAL A 6 8.96 -8.17 -6.04
N TYR A 7 8.51 -6.92 -6.06
CA TYR A 7 8.24 -6.19 -4.83
C TYR A 7 6.81 -6.50 -4.40
N ARG A 8 6.61 -7.01 -3.19
CA ARG A 8 5.30 -7.06 -2.54
C ARG A 8 5.14 -5.81 -1.70
N VAL A 9 4.19 -4.97 -2.06
CA VAL A 9 3.84 -3.75 -1.33
C VAL A 9 2.66 -4.06 -0.43
N THR A 10 2.78 -3.75 0.85
CA THR A 10 1.70 -3.81 1.84
C THR A 10 1.42 -2.42 2.34
N VAL A 11 0.15 -1.98 2.32
CA VAL A 11 -0.30 -0.70 2.87
C VAL A 11 -1.52 -0.91 3.76
N PHE A 12 -1.59 -0.15 4.86
CA PHE A 12 -2.71 -0.18 5.79
C PHE A 12 -3.53 1.10 5.63
N VAL A 13 -4.81 0.96 5.30
CA VAL A 13 -5.71 2.07 4.99
C VAL A 13 -7.05 1.91 5.73
N PRO A 14 -7.65 2.99 6.24
CA PRO A 14 -9.00 2.89 6.81
C PRO A 14 -10.02 2.47 5.74
N PRO A 15 -11.06 1.68 6.10
CA PRO A 15 -12.02 1.14 5.13
C PRO A 15 -12.68 2.18 4.24
N ALA A 16 -12.95 3.38 4.76
CA ALA A 16 -13.62 4.45 4.02
C ALA A 16 -12.78 5.03 2.87
N GLN A 17 -11.45 4.87 2.90
CA GLN A 17 -10.53 5.41 1.90
C GLN A 17 -9.95 4.33 0.96
N LEU A 18 -10.23 3.06 1.23
CA LEU A 18 -9.68 1.93 0.46
C LEU A 18 -9.91 2.09 -1.05
N GLU A 19 -11.14 2.36 -1.47
CA GLU A 19 -11.47 2.45 -2.90
C GLU A 19 -10.84 3.67 -3.59
N ALA A 20 -10.63 4.77 -2.87
CA ALA A 20 -9.91 5.92 -3.39
C ALA A 20 -8.42 5.61 -3.58
N LEU A 21 -7.81 4.93 -2.60
CA LEU A 21 -6.43 4.48 -2.68
C LEU A 21 -6.20 3.50 -3.83
N LYS A 22 -7.08 2.50 -3.99
CA LYS A 22 -6.99 1.52 -5.09
C LYS A 22 -7.03 2.21 -6.45
N ARG A 23 -7.90 3.21 -6.63
CA ARG A 23 -7.94 4.01 -7.87
C ARG A 23 -6.67 4.82 -8.10
N GLY A 24 -6.09 5.38 -7.04
CA GLY A 24 -4.81 6.09 -7.10
C GLY A 24 -3.66 5.19 -7.57
N ILE A 25 -3.53 4.02 -6.95
CA ILE A 25 -2.55 3.00 -7.35
C ILE A 25 -2.74 2.59 -8.82
N LEU A 26 -3.98 2.30 -9.22
CA LEU A 26 -4.29 1.87 -10.59
C LEU A 26 -4.15 2.96 -11.65
N ALA A 27 -4.14 4.24 -11.26
CA ALA A 27 -3.84 5.34 -12.17
C ALA A 27 -2.34 5.41 -12.52
N VAL A 28 -1.47 4.88 -11.66
CA VAL A 28 -0.01 4.84 -11.86
C VAL A 28 0.41 3.56 -12.56
N ASP A 29 -0.23 2.45 -12.23
CA ASP A 29 0.23 1.12 -12.60
C ASP A 29 -0.91 0.11 -12.77
N ASP A 30 -0.82 -0.74 -13.79
CA ASP A 30 -1.81 -1.79 -14.04
C ASP A 30 -1.67 -2.99 -13.09
N LEU A 31 -0.59 -3.08 -12.30
CA LEU A 31 -0.28 -4.20 -11.42
C LEU A 31 -0.28 -5.55 -12.14
N ALA A 32 0.20 -5.57 -13.39
CA ALA A 32 0.21 -6.77 -14.19
C ALA A 32 1.16 -7.85 -13.64
N ALA A 33 0.62 -9.04 -13.37
CA ALA A 33 1.37 -10.21 -12.92
C ALA A 33 0.66 -11.51 -13.30
N GLY A 34 1.42 -12.53 -13.73
CA GLY A 34 0.88 -13.87 -14.00
C GLY A 34 -0.22 -13.93 -15.06
N GLY A 35 -0.29 -12.95 -15.98
CA GLY A 35 -1.34 -12.86 -17.01
C GLY A 35 -2.60 -12.09 -16.58
N TYR A 36 -2.62 -11.53 -15.37
CA TYR A 36 -3.71 -10.71 -14.84
C TYR A 36 -3.27 -9.27 -14.66
N ALA A 37 -4.22 -8.33 -14.71
CA ALA A 37 -4.04 -6.94 -14.31
C ALA A 37 -4.87 -6.65 -13.05
N HIS A 38 -4.49 -5.58 -12.34
CA HIS A 38 -5.14 -5.05 -11.15
C HIS A 38 -5.14 -6.02 -9.96
N GLY A 39 -4.13 -6.88 -9.88
CA GLY A 39 -3.98 -7.87 -8.81
C GLY A 39 -3.75 -7.19 -7.46
N MET A 40 -4.75 -7.31 -6.58
CA MET A 40 -4.73 -6.77 -5.23
C MET A 40 -5.34 -7.78 -4.26
N TRP A 41 -4.79 -7.87 -3.05
CA TRP A 41 -5.32 -8.70 -1.97
C TRP A 41 -5.70 -7.83 -0.78
N GLU A 42 -6.86 -8.11 -0.20
CA GLU A 42 -7.39 -7.39 0.96
C GLU A 42 -7.54 -8.34 2.13
N SER A 43 -7.02 -7.95 3.29
CA SER A 43 -7.27 -8.62 4.57
C SER A 43 -7.96 -7.66 5.53
N ALA A 44 -9.17 -8.00 5.95
CA ALA A 44 -10.02 -7.19 6.83
C ALA A 44 -10.99 -8.08 7.66
N PRO A 45 -11.45 -7.60 8.83
CA PRO A 45 -11.04 -6.35 9.49
C PRO A 45 -9.70 -6.50 10.22
N GLY A 46 -8.80 -5.52 10.03
CA GLY A 46 -7.63 -5.31 10.88
C GLY A 46 -7.89 -4.18 11.90
N ARG A 47 -6.93 -3.99 12.83
CA ARG A 47 -6.90 -2.83 13.71
C ARG A 47 -5.54 -2.15 13.59
N GLU A 48 -5.55 -0.83 13.44
CA GLU A 48 -4.35 -0.01 13.64
C GLU A 48 -4.43 0.68 15.01
N GLN A 49 -3.27 1.04 15.54
CA GLN A 49 -3.13 1.70 16.83
C GLN A 49 -1.97 2.66 16.78
N PHE A 50 -2.20 3.90 17.19
CA PHE A 50 -1.16 4.92 17.25
C PHE A 50 -1.44 5.96 18.32
N LEU A 51 -0.38 6.63 18.75
CA LEU A 51 -0.43 7.81 19.59
C LEU A 51 0.16 8.97 18.80
N THR A 52 -0.64 10.00 18.54
CA THR A 52 -0.15 11.21 17.87
C THR A 52 0.84 11.93 18.78
N LEU A 53 2.09 12.08 18.32
CA LEU A 53 3.11 12.83 19.05
C LEU A 53 2.84 14.35 18.97
N PRO A 54 3.28 15.14 19.97
CA PRO A 54 3.19 16.59 19.91
C PRO A 54 3.84 17.14 18.64
N GLY A 55 3.11 17.99 17.91
CA GLY A 55 3.57 18.59 16.66
C GLY A 55 3.28 17.78 15.38
N THR A 56 2.77 16.55 15.50
CA THR A 56 2.34 15.77 14.33
C THR A 56 0.96 16.21 13.87
N ALA A 57 0.85 16.64 12.61
CA ALA A 57 -0.44 16.80 11.97
C ALA A 57 -1.08 15.40 11.85
N SER A 58 -2.28 15.22 12.39
CA SER A 58 -3.07 13.99 12.23
C SER A 58 -4.47 14.35 11.78
N ALA A 59 -5.00 13.58 10.82
CA ALA A 59 -6.39 13.70 10.40
C ALA A 59 -7.37 13.14 11.46
N VAL A 60 -6.89 12.27 12.37
CA VAL A 60 -7.68 11.68 13.46
C VAL A 60 -6.85 11.63 14.76
N GLY A 61 -7.46 12.01 15.88
CA GLY A 61 -6.84 12.00 17.21
C GLY A 61 -6.37 13.38 17.66
N GLN A 62 -6.93 13.85 18.78
CA GLN A 62 -6.37 14.97 19.52
C GLN A 62 -5.00 14.56 20.10
N ALA A 63 -4.10 15.52 20.26
CA ALA A 63 -2.84 15.28 20.97
C ALA A 63 -3.14 14.63 22.33
N CYS A 64 -2.42 13.54 22.64
CA CYS A 64 -2.42 12.81 23.93
C CYS A 64 -3.43 11.65 24.14
N GLY A 65 -4.18 11.21 23.12
CA GLY A 65 -5.04 10.00 23.22
C GLY A 65 -4.52 8.83 22.39
N LEU A 66 -4.47 7.62 22.96
CA LEU A 66 -4.23 6.40 22.17
C LEU A 66 -5.44 6.16 21.26
N VAL A 67 -5.20 6.15 19.96
CA VAL A 67 -6.22 5.90 18.93
C VAL A 67 -6.13 4.43 18.52
N SER A 68 -7.29 3.78 18.32
CA SER A 68 -7.34 2.46 17.71
C SER A 68 -8.57 2.30 16.83
N GLU A 69 -8.34 2.23 15.52
CA GLU A 69 -9.36 2.30 14.48
C GLU A 69 -9.33 1.05 13.58
N PRO A 70 -10.44 0.72 12.88
CA PRO A 70 -10.44 -0.30 11.85
C PRO A 70 -9.50 0.05 10.69
N THR A 71 -8.77 -0.95 10.19
CA THR A 71 -7.93 -0.82 8.99
C THR A 71 -8.12 -2.03 8.07
N VAL A 72 -7.88 -1.82 6.78
CA VAL A 72 -7.70 -2.86 5.78
C VAL A 72 -6.21 -2.98 5.48
N ARG A 73 -5.68 -4.21 5.45
CA ARG A 73 -4.37 -4.49 4.87
C ARG A 73 -4.57 -4.76 3.38
N LEU A 74 -4.03 -3.88 2.55
CA LEU A 74 -4.03 -4.02 1.10
C LEU A 74 -2.63 -4.44 0.65
N GLU A 75 -2.56 -5.44 -0.22
CA GLU A 75 -1.33 -5.97 -0.78
C GLU A 75 -1.41 -6.00 -2.30
N PHE A 76 -0.29 -5.74 -2.96
CA PHE A 76 -0.12 -5.94 -4.39
C PHE A 76 1.36 -6.19 -4.72
N CYS A 77 1.63 -6.65 -5.94
CA CYS A 77 2.98 -6.92 -6.40
C CYS A 77 3.31 -6.15 -7.68
N ILE A 78 4.58 -5.75 -7.82
CA ILE A 78 5.13 -5.28 -9.10
C ILE A 78 6.41 -6.05 -9.43
N PRO A 79 6.74 -6.22 -10.73
CA PRO A 79 7.96 -6.90 -11.13
C PRO A 79 9.22 -6.26 -10.54
N ARG A 80 10.17 -7.12 -10.16
CA ARG A 80 11.53 -6.75 -9.77
C ARG A 80 12.53 -7.31 -10.79
N GLU A 81 13.75 -6.81 -10.79
CA GLU A 81 14.85 -7.12 -11.70
C GLU A 81 14.53 -6.81 -13.18
N VAL A 82 13.71 -5.78 -13.39
CA VAL A 82 13.36 -5.26 -14.73
C VAL A 82 13.79 -3.79 -14.89
N PRO A 83 14.07 -3.30 -16.10
CA PRO A 83 14.43 -1.90 -16.32
C PRO A 83 13.36 -0.94 -15.77
N GLY A 84 13.79 0.07 -15.02
CA GLY A 84 12.90 1.09 -14.45
C GLY A 84 12.11 0.66 -13.21
N GLU A 85 12.42 -0.49 -12.61
CA GLU A 85 11.67 -1.02 -11.46
C GLU A 85 11.64 -0.07 -10.24
N ARG A 86 12.73 0.65 -9.97
CA ARG A 86 12.87 1.50 -8.79
C ARG A 86 12.09 2.78 -8.98
N GLU A 87 12.14 3.36 -10.17
CA GLU A 87 11.38 4.54 -10.57
C GLU A 87 9.88 4.22 -10.61
N ARG A 88 9.51 3.03 -11.09
CA ARG A 88 8.13 2.53 -11.05
C ARG A 88 7.63 2.38 -9.61
N LEU A 89 8.42 1.74 -8.74
CA LEU A 89 8.11 1.62 -7.32
C LEU A 89 7.96 3.00 -6.66
N GLN A 90 8.89 3.92 -6.92
CA GLN A 90 8.85 5.26 -6.33
C GLN A 90 7.59 6.03 -6.75
N ARG A 91 7.21 6.01 -8.02
CA ARG A 91 5.95 6.61 -8.49
C ARG A 91 4.72 5.99 -7.82
N LEU A 92 4.71 4.68 -7.61
CA LEU A 92 3.63 4.02 -6.88
C LEU A 92 3.54 4.50 -5.42
N LEU A 93 4.68 4.66 -4.75
CA LEU A 93 4.72 5.17 -3.37
C LEU A 93 4.25 6.63 -3.30
N ASP A 94 4.71 7.49 -4.20
CA ASP A 94 4.43 8.93 -4.17
C ASP A 94 3.05 9.27 -4.75
N ASP A 95 2.82 8.91 -6.01
CA ASP A 95 1.64 9.30 -6.78
C ASP A 95 0.45 8.37 -6.55
N GLY A 96 0.73 7.08 -6.27
CA GLY A 96 -0.32 6.07 -6.09
C GLY A 96 -0.81 5.97 -4.65
N ILE A 97 0.12 5.96 -3.69
CA ILE A 97 -0.18 5.77 -2.27
C ILE A 97 -0.22 7.11 -1.53
N ALA A 98 0.89 7.83 -1.41
CA ALA A 98 0.98 9.01 -0.55
C ALA A 98 -0.02 10.11 -0.95
N ALA A 99 -0.22 10.34 -2.25
CA ALA A 99 -1.19 11.32 -2.76
C ALA A 99 -2.67 10.98 -2.45
N HIS A 100 -2.97 9.71 -2.15
CA HIS A 100 -4.34 9.21 -1.99
C HIS A 100 -4.63 8.63 -0.60
N HIS A 101 -3.63 8.60 0.29
CA HIS A 101 -3.77 8.09 1.64
C HIS A 101 -4.25 9.17 2.62
N PRO A 102 -5.13 8.87 3.58
CA PRO A 102 -5.59 9.85 4.57
C PRO A 102 -4.51 10.24 5.59
N TRP A 103 -3.50 9.39 5.78
CA TRP A 103 -2.41 9.62 6.73
C TRP A 103 -1.24 10.37 6.08
N ASN A 104 -0.70 11.36 6.79
CA ASN A 104 0.47 12.13 6.35
C ASN A 104 1.70 11.25 6.10
N SER A 105 1.85 10.18 6.88
CA SER A 105 2.87 9.15 6.65
C SER A 105 2.18 7.78 6.63
N PRO A 106 1.82 7.27 5.45
CA PRO A 106 1.19 5.96 5.32
C PRO A 106 2.13 4.85 5.81
N ALA A 107 1.58 3.86 6.52
CA ALA A 107 2.33 2.65 6.87
C ALA A 107 2.43 1.76 5.63
N VAL A 108 3.56 1.86 4.91
CA VAL A 108 3.85 1.08 3.70
C VAL A 108 5.09 0.23 3.92
N PHE A 109 4.99 -1.04 3.60
CA PHE A 109 6.09 -2.00 3.68
C PHE A 109 6.35 -2.59 2.29
N VAL A 110 7.62 -2.72 1.93
CA VAL A 110 8.04 -3.26 0.64
C VAL A 110 8.97 -4.43 0.88
N ASP A 111 8.51 -5.63 0.54
CA ASP A 111 9.31 -6.85 0.62
C ASP A 111 9.87 -7.22 -0.76
N ALA A 112 11.13 -7.67 -0.81
CA ALA A 112 11.67 -8.36 -1.98
C ALA A 112 11.35 -9.85 -1.86
N VAL A 113 10.45 -10.35 -2.70
CA VAL A 113 9.96 -11.74 -2.66
C VAL A 113 9.87 -12.33 -4.06
N GLU A 114 9.45 -13.58 -4.15
CA GLU A 114 9.18 -14.26 -5.41
C GLU A 114 7.69 -14.60 -5.53
N PHE A 115 7.13 -14.38 -6.72
CA PHE A 115 5.77 -14.75 -7.09
C PHE A 115 5.81 -16.00 -7.96
N ALA A 116 5.07 -17.05 -7.57
CA ALA A 116 5.01 -18.30 -8.31
C ALA A 116 3.88 -18.25 -9.34
N ALA A 117 4.22 -18.32 -10.63
CA ALA A 117 3.27 -18.37 -11.75
C ALA A 117 3.45 -19.65 -12.57
N PRO A 118 2.43 -20.17 -13.28
CA PRO A 118 2.50 -21.43 -14.05
C PRO A 118 3.71 -21.56 -14.96
#